data_AF-A0A645ET49-F1
#
_entry.id   AF-A0A645ET49-F1
#
_cell.length_a   1.000
_cell.length_b   1.000
_cell.length_c   1.000
_cell.angle_alpha   90.00
_cell.angle_beta   90.00
_cell.angle_gamma   90.00
#
_symmetry.space_group_name_H-M   'P 1'
#
loop_
_entity.id
_entity.type
_entity.pdbx_description
1 polymer ?
#
loop_
_entity_poly.entity_id
_entity_poly.type
_entity_poly.pdbx_seq_one_letter_code
_entity_poly.pdbx_strand_id
1 'polypeptide(L)'
;MVEKNFDTRGWKTEFSITVVDGKITESTFDNVNEAGVKKSEDAEYQANMAEKVGVGPADYFPQLNNQLIETQDPEAVEVVTGATHSSDTFKEYAPLLIEAAEAGDTTTIEIDNVVEE
;
A
#
# COMPACT_ATOMS: atom_id res chain seq x y z
N MET A 1 -4.34 4.08 -7.88
CA MET A 1 -5.46 3.14 -7.71
C MET A 1 -6.07 3.33 -6.34
N VAL A 2 -7.32 2.92 -6.19
CA VAL A 2 -8.08 3.05 -4.96
C VAL A 2 -9.03 1.87 -4.79
N GLU A 3 -9.10 1.32 -3.59
CA GLU A 3 -10.15 0.39 -3.22
C GLU A 3 -11.50 1.10 -3.12
N LYS A 4 -12.56 0.41 -3.50
CA LYS A 4 -13.92 0.93 -3.47
C LYS A 4 -14.52 0.87 -2.07
N ASN A 5 -14.27 -0.20 -1.34
CA ASN A 5 -14.94 -0.51 -0.08
C ASN A 5 -13.99 -0.30 1.10
N PHE A 6 -14.49 0.30 2.18
CA PHE A 6 -13.80 0.30 3.46
C PHE A 6 -13.91 -1.08 4.12
N ASP A 7 -12.82 -1.53 4.74
CA ASP A 7 -12.79 -2.72 5.59
C ASP A 7 -13.69 -2.55 6.83
N THR A 8 -13.86 -3.62 7.61
CA THR A 8 -14.65 -3.61 8.85
C THR A 8 -14.09 -2.68 9.93
N ARG A 9 -12.88 -2.13 9.73
CA ARG A 9 -12.20 -1.18 10.62
C ARG A 9 -12.23 0.25 10.07
N GLY A 10 -12.92 0.49 8.95
CA GLY A 10 -13.08 1.81 8.34
C GLY A 10 -11.89 2.28 7.51
N TRP A 11 -11.07 1.37 6.97
CA TRP A 11 -9.90 1.67 6.16
C TRP A 11 -10.02 1.11 4.75
N LYS A 12 -9.49 1.80 3.76
CA LYS A 12 -9.35 1.31 2.39
C LYS A 12 -7.95 1.61 1.85
N THR A 13 -7.48 0.84 0.88
CA THR A 13 -6.18 1.03 0.26
C THR A 13 -6.20 2.14 -0.79
N GLU A 14 -5.17 2.98 -0.76
CA GLU A 14 -4.77 3.84 -1.86
C GLU A 14 -3.32 3.55 -2.22
N PHE A 15 -3.05 3.43 -3.53
CA PHE A 15 -1.71 3.15 -4.02
C PHE A 15 -1.42 3.88 -5.33
N SER A 16 -0.34 4.66 -5.38
CA SER A 16 0.19 5.25 -6.61
C SER A 16 1.70 5.05 -6.73
N ILE A 17 2.18 5.03 -7.97
CA ILE A 17 3.61 5.12 -8.30
C ILE A 17 3.86 6.27 -9.28
N THR A 18 5.06 6.83 -9.25
CA THR A 18 5.56 7.77 -10.26
C THR A 18 6.68 7.10 -11.04
N VAL A 19 6.59 7.09 -12.37
CA VAL A 19 7.63 6.52 -13.24
C VAL A 19 8.25 7.63 -14.09
N VAL A 20 9.57 7.76 -14.03
CA VAL A 20 10.37 8.71 -14.82
C VAL A 20 11.50 7.94 -15.49
N ASP A 21 11.66 8.13 -16.80
CA ASP A 21 12.68 7.44 -17.60
C ASP A 21 12.67 5.90 -17.43
N GLY A 22 11.47 5.33 -17.31
CA GLY A 22 11.27 3.90 -17.12
C GLY A 22 11.64 3.37 -15.73
N LYS A 23 11.82 4.25 -14.73
CA LYS A 23 12.11 3.89 -13.35
C LYS A 23 11.05 4.41 -12.39
N ILE A 24 10.67 3.60 -11.42
CA ILE A 24 9.81 4.01 -10.31
C ILE A 24 10.61 4.97 -9.42
N THR A 25 10.23 6.24 -9.40
CA THR A 25 10.87 7.27 -8.56
C THR A 25 10.10 7.53 -7.27
N GLU A 26 8.80 7.22 -7.24
CA GLU A 26 7.97 7.35 -6.05
C GLU A 26 6.99 6.19 -5.95
N SER A 27 6.70 5.77 -4.73
CA SER A 27 5.69 4.78 -4.36
C SER A 27 4.94 5.30 -3.15
N THR A 28 3.62 5.39 -3.23
CA THR A 28 2.75 5.86 -2.14
C THR A 28 1.61 4.86 -1.96
N PHE A 29 1.88 3.81 -1.19
CA PHE A 29 0.93 2.85 -0.67
C PHE A 29 0.56 3.21 0.77
N ASP A 30 -0.73 3.36 1.05
CA ASP A 30 -1.27 3.57 2.40
C ASP A 30 -2.69 3.02 2.50
N ASN A 31 -3.24 3.05 3.72
CA ASN A 31 -4.66 2.94 3.93
C ASN A 31 -5.22 4.27 4.40
N VAL A 32 -6.39 4.66 3.91
CA VAL A 32 -7.08 5.89 4.29
C VAL A 32 -8.43 5.57 4.91
N ASN A 33 -8.84 6.35 5.90
CA ASN A 33 -10.18 6.24 6.49
C ASN A 33 -11.18 7.19 5.82
N GLU A 34 -12.44 7.16 6.24
CA GLU A 34 -13.51 8.01 5.70
C GLU A 34 -13.22 9.53 5.82
N ALA A 35 -12.40 9.93 6.79
CA ALA A 35 -11.98 11.33 6.96
C ALA A 35 -10.78 11.71 6.07
N GLY A 36 -10.25 10.77 5.28
CA GLY A 36 -9.06 10.97 4.44
C GLY A 36 -7.74 10.96 5.22
N VAL A 37 -7.76 10.51 6.48
CA VAL A 37 -6.54 10.37 7.29
C VAL A 37 -5.83 9.09 6.89
N LYS A 38 -4.51 9.16 6.74
CA LYS A 38 -3.66 8.01 6.45
C LYS A 38 -3.39 7.18 7.69
N LYS A 39 -3.38 5.86 7.54
CA LYS A 39 -3.14 4.92 8.62
C LYS A 39 -1.71 4.97 9.13
N SER A 40 -0.76 5.28 8.24
CA SER A 40 0.63 5.58 8.62
C SER A 40 0.78 6.80 9.53
N GLU A 41 -0.21 7.71 9.54
CA GLU A 41 -0.24 8.91 10.39
C GLU A 41 -1.06 8.71 11.68
N ASP A 42 -1.71 7.57 11.84
CA ASP A 42 -2.51 7.24 13.01
C ASP A 42 -1.63 6.71 14.16
N ALA A 43 -1.31 7.60 15.10
CA ALA A 43 -0.46 7.30 16.25
C ALA A 43 -1.07 6.25 17.20
N GLU A 44 -2.40 6.17 17.29
CA GLU A 44 -3.06 5.18 18.14
C GLU A 44 -2.99 3.80 17.49
N TYR A 45 -3.24 3.70 16.18
CA TYR A 45 -3.07 2.45 15.44
C TYR A 45 -1.63 1.96 15.50
N GLN A 46 -0.66 2.88 15.32
CA GLN A 46 0.77 2.60 15.46
C GLN A 46 1.09 1.95 16.81
N ALA A 47 0.71 2.60 17.92
CA ALA A 47 1.00 2.10 19.26
C ALA A 47 0.35 0.73 19.51
N ASN A 48 -0.94 0.60 19.18
CA ASN A 48 -1.73 -0.62 19.41
C ASN A 48 -1.21 -1.82 18.61
N MET A 49 -0.75 -1.60 17.38
CA MET A 49 -0.20 -2.68 16.54
C MET A 49 1.22 -3.05 16.97
N ALA A 50 2.08 -2.05 17.18
CA ALA A 50 3.46 -2.28 17.60
C ALA A 50 3.55 -3.04 18.93
N GLU A 51 2.67 -2.75 19.90
CA GLU A 51 2.60 -3.50 21.16
C GLU A 51 2.30 -4.99 20.95
N LYS A 52 1.45 -5.33 19.97
CA LYS A 52 0.98 -6.71 19.74
C LYS A 52 1.92 -7.53 18.87
N VAL A 53 2.49 -6.91 17.83
CA VAL A 53 3.22 -7.63 16.77
C VAL A 53 4.60 -7.04 16.46
N GLY A 54 5.02 -5.99 17.17
CA GLY A 54 6.37 -5.41 17.06
C GLY A 54 6.60 -4.45 15.90
N VAL A 55 5.58 -4.16 15.09
CA VAL A 55 5.61 -3.22 13.97
C VAL A 55 4.26 -2.49 13.87
N GLY A 56 4.25 -1.25 13.37
CA GLY A 56 3.01 -0.55 13.05
C GLY A 56 3.01 0.13 11.68
N PRO A 57 1.89 0.78 11.29
CA PRO A 57 1.72 1.44 9.99
C PRO A 57 2.80 2.45 9.63
N ALA A 58 3.27 3.23 10.61
CA ALA A 58 4.32 4.23 10.38
C ALA A 58 5.68 3.59 10.07
N ASP A 59 5.82 2.28 10.29
CA ASP A 59 7.03 1.51 9.97
C ASP A 59 6.88 0.76 8.63
N TYR A 60 5.83 -0.07 8.50
CA TYR A 60 5.74 -1.00 7.36
C TYR A 60 5.32 -0.33 6.05
N PHE A 61 4.50 0.73 6.06
CA PHE A 61 4.13 1.43 4.83
C PHE A 61 5.36 2.08 4.17
N PRO A 62 6.19 2.87 4.88
CA PRO A 62 7.45 3.37 4.32
C PRO A 62 8.39 2.25 3.87
N GLN A 63 8.47 1.14 4.63
CA GLN A 63 9.33 0.01 4.28
C GLN A 63 8.91 -0.63 2.94
N LEU A 64 7.62 -0.92 2.73
CA LEU A 64 7.13 -1.50 1.48
C LEU A 64 7.35 -0.57 0.29
N ASN A 65 7.03 0.72 0.46
CA ASN A 65 7.22 1.73 -0.59
C ASN A 65 8.70 1.88 -0.99
N ASN A 66 9.60 1.95 0.00
CA ASN A 66 11.04 2.05 -0.27
C ASN A 66 11.57 0.79 -0.94
N GLN A 67 11.13 -0.41 -0.51
CA GLN A 67 11.52 -1.65 -1.16
C GLN A 67 11.18 -1.65 -2.65
N LEU A 68 9.96 -1.24 -3.04
CA LEU A 68 9.61 -1.19 -4.46
C LEU A 68 10.47 -0.19 -5.26
N ILE A 69 10.78 0.96 -4.67
CA ILE A 69 11.69 1.94 -5.30
C ILE A 69 13.10 1.37 -5.44
N GLU A 70 13.58 0.60 -4.46
CA GLU A 70 14.92 0.01 -4.50
C GLU A 70 15.01 -1.19 -5.46
N THR A 71 14.01 -2.07 -5.43
CA THR A 71 14.00 -3.30 -6.22
C THR A 71 13.56 -3.07 -7.66
N GLN A 72 12.71 -2.06 -7.90
CA GLN A 72 12.01 -1.82 -9.17
C GLN A 72 11.16 -3.03 -9.61
N ASP A 73 10.90 -3.97 -8.70
CA ASP A 73 10.25 -5.25 -8.96
C ASP A 73 9.33 -5.60 -7.79
N PRO A 74 8.01 -5.70 -8.02
CA PRO A 74 7.05 -6.02 -6.97
C PRO A 74 7.19 -7.46 -6.44
N GLU A 75 7.71 -8.40 -7.22
CA GLU A 75 7.92 -9.77 -6.75
C GLU A 75 9.06 -9.85 -5.73
N ALA A 76 10.07 -8.98 -5.89
CA ALA A 76 11.22 -8.84 -5.01
C ALA A 76 10.95 -8.04 -3.73
N VAL A 77 9.74 -7.49 -3.55
CA VAL A 77 9.34 -6.87 -2.28
C VAL A 77 9.10 -7.96 -1.24
N GLU A 78 9.81 -7.86 -0.11
CA GLU A 78 9.71 -8.82 0.98
C GLU A 78 8.55 -8.48 1.91
N VAL A 79 7.94 -9.54 2.45
CA VAL A 79 6.85 -9.42 3.41
C VAL A 79 7.38 -8.87 4.73
N VAL A 80 6.69 -7.88 5.30
CA VAL A 80 7.02 -7.34 6.62
C VAL A 80 6.36 -8.20 7.68
N THR A 81 7.17 -8.84 8.54
CA THR A 81 6.68 -9.66 9.65
C THR A 81 5.77 -8.82 10.56
N GLY A 82 4.57 -9.33 10.85
CA GLY A 82 3.55 -8.60 11.62
C GLY A 82 2.60 -7.76 10.76
N ALA A 83 2.92 -7.52 9.49
CA ALA A 83 2.10 -6.81 8.51
C ALA A 83 1.90 -7.61 7.21
N THR A 84 1.73 -8.93 7.34
CA THR A 84 1.62 -9.87 6.20
C THR A 84 0.50 -9.50 5.24
N HIS A 85 -0.70 -9.23 5.76
CA HIS A 85 -1.85 -8.89 4.92
C HIS A 85 -1.59 -7.62 4.07
N SER A 86 -1.08 -6.54 4.68
CA SER A 86 -0.71 -5.34 3.93
C SER A 86 0.43 -5.57 2.94
N SER A 87 1.36 -6.47 3.22
CA SER A 87 2.41 -6.86 2.28
C SER A 87 1.83 -7.63 1.09
N ASP A 88 0.89 -8.54 1.32
CA ASP A 88 0.25 -9.31 0.25
C ASP A 88 -0.57 -8.39 -0.66
N THR A 89 -1.37 -7.48 -0.09
CA THR A 89 -2.10 -6.45 -0.86
C THR A 89 -1.15 -5.59 -1.69
N PHE A 90 -0.02 -5.16 -1.11
CA PHE A 90 0.99 -4.40 -1.84
C PHE A 90 1.50 -5.16 -3.06
N LYS A 91 1.86 -6.44 -2.88
CA LYS A 91 2.40 -7.30 -3.94
C LYS A 91 1.35 -7.67 -5.00
N GLU A 92 0.08 -7.72 -4.63
CA GLU A 92 -1.02 -7.91 -5.57
C GLU A 92 -1.25 -6.66 -6.44
N TYR A 93 -1.15 -5.48 -5.85
CA TYR A 93 -1.54 -4.22 -6.49
C TYR A 93 -0.40 -3.53 -7.25
N ALA A 94 0.84 -3.62 -6.78
CA ALA A 94 1.98 -3.00 -7.45
C ALA A 94 2.14 -3.44 -8.93
N PRO A 95 1.98 -4.72 -9.31
CA PRO A 95 2.03 -5.13 -10.71
C PRO A 95 1.01 -4.42 -11.61
N LEU A 96 -0.21 -4.19 -11.12
CA LEU A 96 -1.26 -3.50 -11.88
C LEU A 96 -0.89 -2.04 -12.17
N LEU A 97 -0.26 -1.37 -11.20
CA LEU A 97 0.24 0.00 -11.39
C LEU A 97 1.40 0.05 -12.38
N ILE A 98 2.29 -0.93 -12.34
CA ILE A 98 3.42 -1.03 -13.26
C ILE A 98 2.94 -1.28 -14.68
N GLU A 99 2.01 -2.22 -14.89
CA GLU A 99 1.40 -2.49 -16.20
C GLU A 99 0.73 -1.24 -16.78
N ALA A 100 -0.04 -0.52 -15.96
CA ALA A 100 -0.64 0.75 -16.37
C ALA A 100 0.41 1.79 -16.74
N ALA A 101 1.48 1.93 -15.96
CA ALA A 101 2.57 2.86 -16.24
C ALA A 101 3.33 2.51 -17.53
N GLU A 102 3.58 1.23 -17.81
CA GLU A 102 4.19 0.74 -19.05
C GLU A 102 3.32 1.05 -20.28
N ALA A 103 2.00 0.96 -20.13
CA ALA A 103 1.03 1.35 -21.14
C ALA A 103 0.86 2.87 -21.27
N GLY A 104 1.40 3.66 -20.34
CA GLY A 104 1.18 5.10 -20.24
C GLY A 104 -0.23 5.48 -19.80
N ASP A 105 -0.97 4.56 -19.16
CA ASP A 105 -2.30 4.79 -18.64
C ASP A 105 -2.23 5.37 -17.23
N THR A 106 -2.69 6.61 -17.08
CA THR A 106 -2.78 7.32 -15.80
C THR A 106 -4.20 7.32 -15.23
N THR A 107 -5.12 6.56 -15.82
CA THR A 107 -6.48 6.42 -15.30
C THR A 107 -6.45 5.75 -13.94
N THR A 108 -7.26 6.24 -12.99
CA THR A 108 -7.33 5.62 -11.68
C THR A 108 -7.98 4.24 -11.80
N ILE A 109 -7.22 3.20 -11.47
CA ILE A 109 -7.73 1.84 -11.31
C ILE A 109 -8.57 1.79 -10.02
N GLU A 110 -9.83 1.37 -10.13
CA GLU A 110 -10.72 1.09 -9.00
C GLU A 110 -10.74 -0.41 -8.73
N ILE A 111 -10.51 -0.81 -7.48
CA ILE A 111 -10.56 -2.21 -7.05
C ILE A 111 -11.83 -2.43 -6.21
N ASP A 112 -12.73 -3.30 -6.67
CA ASP A 112 -13.87 -3.76 -5.87
C ASP A 112 -13.40 -4.87 -4.92
N ASN A 113 -12.75 -4.45 -3.83
CA ASN A 113 -12.17 -5.33 -2.83
C ASN A 113 -13.24 -6.06 -2.01
N VAL A 114 -12.97 -7.32 -1.68
CA VAL A 114 -13.82 -8.11 -0.80
C VAL A 114 -13.65 -7.61 0.64
N VAL A 115 -14.78 -7.31 1.29
CA VAL A 115 -14.80 -6.98 2.72
C VAL A 115 -15.06 -8.27 3.50
N GLU A 116 -14.03 -8.78 4.18
CA GLU A 116 -14.15 -9.94 5.06
C GLU A 116 -14.61 -9.51 6.46
N GLU A 117 -15.58 -10.24 7.04
CA GLU A 117 -16.14 -10.00 8.39
C GLU A 117 -15.27 -10.59 9.53
#